data_AF-A0A1A8MWZ8-F1
#
_entry.id   AF-A0A1A8MWZ8-F1
#
_cell.length_a   1.000
_cell.length_b   1.000
_cell.length_c   1.000
_cell.angle_alpha   90.00
_cell.angle_beta   90.00
_cell.angle_gamma   90.00
#
_symmetry.space_group_name_H-M   'P 1'
#
loop_
_entity.id
_entity.type
_entity.pdbx_description
1 polymer ?
#
loop_
_entity_poly.entity_id
_entity_poly.type
_entity_poly.pdbx_seq_one_letter_code
_entity_poly.pdbx_strand_id
1 'polypeptide(L)'
;MNACRKRSSYFTPLEQEVLLQTYEEYGHVFSKKSNTAAASKERKAAWEKIAARVNACNSSGEKRTWIQLKMKYKNLIQKANRKRAEEEEEALFTAMKNDAERNAESMAGQHQDRDASTSTTQLDTLPVKELYKQHLKKSIEKTVMEIKYLDRKLKKVDLAILLLERQLRE
;
A
#
# COMPACT_ATOMS: atom_id res chain seq x y z
N MET A 1 -1.92 -26.57 30.09
CA MET A 1 -2.51 -27.19 28.88
C MET A 1 -2.52 -26.14 27.78
N ASN A 2 -1.60 -26.22 26.82
CA ASN A 2 -1.50 -25.26 25.73
C ASN A 2 -2.58 -25.60 24.69
N ALA A 3 -3.61 -24.77 24.59
CA ALA A 3 -4.65 -24.95 23.58
C ALA A 3 -4.03 -24.85 22.18
N CYS A 4 -4.02 -25.96 21.45
CA CYS A 4 -3.68 -25.99 20.03
C CYS A 4 -4.64 -25.05 19.29
N ARG A 5 -4.19 -23.84 18.92
CA ARG A 5 -5.01 -22.88 18.17
C ARG A 5 -5.28 -23.49 16.80
N LYS A 6 -6.51 -23.96 16.59
CA LYS A 6 -6.99 -24.36 15.27
C LYS A 6 -6.87 -23.15 14.34
N ARG A 7 -6.29 -23.37 13.15
CA ARG A 7 -6.25 -22.35 12.10
C ARG A 7 -7.70 -22.01 11.73
N SER A 8 -8.06 -20.73 11.77
CA SER A 8 -9.40 -20.28 11.38
C SER A 8 -9.64 -20.61 9.91
N SER A 9 -10.89 -20.96 9.57
CA SER A 9 -11.26 -21.28 8.19
C SER A 9 -10.93 -20.11 7.25
N TYR A 10 -10.63 -20.40 5.98
CA TYR A 10 -10.41 -19.36 4.99
C TYR A 10 -11.69 -18.56 4.74
N PHE A 11 -11.54 -17.28 4.42
CA PHE A 11 -12.66 -16.47 3.95
C PHE A 11 -13.02 -16.91 2.53
N THR A 12 -14.28 -17.24 2.30
CA THR A 12 -14.82 -17.52 0.98
C THR A 12 -14.79 -16.26 0.09
N PRO A 13 -14.86 -16.40 -1.24
CA PRO A 13 -14.95 -15.24 -2.14
C PRO A 13 -16.16 -14.36 -1.84
N LEU A 14 -17.33 -14.96 -1.58
CA LEU A 14 -18.56 -14.24 -1.24
C LEU A 14 -18.42 -13.42 0.06
N GLU A 15 -17.83 -14.00 1.11
CA GLU A 15 -17.56 -13.26 2.36
C GLU A 15 -16.64 -12.06 2.12
N GLN A 16 -15.67 -12.19 1.20
CA GLN A 16 -14.73 -11.11 0.86
C GLN A 16 -15.42 -10.01 0.05
N GLU A 17 -16.28 -10.38 -0.89
CA GLU A 17 -17.09 -9.43 -1.67
C GLU A 17 -18.02 -8.63 -0.78
N VAL A 18 -18.80 -9.31 0.07
CA VAL A 18 -19.70 -8.65 1.04
C VAL A 18 -18.90 -7.75 1.99
N LEU A 19 -17.71 -8.18 2.44
CA LEU A 19 -16.84 -7.34 3.26
C LEU A 19 -16.45 -6.04 2.53
N LEU A 20 -16.01 -6.11 1.27
CA LEU A 20 -15.58 -4.93 0.51
C LEU A 20 -16.77 -4.00 0.23
N GLN A 21 -17.88 -4.54 -0.27
CA GLN A 21 -19.08 -3.77 -0.58
C GLN A 21 -19.64 -3.05 0.65
N THR A 22 -19.79 -3.78 1.76
CA THR A 22 -20.34 -3.17 2.98
C THR A 22 -19.38 -2.17 3.61
N TYR A 23 -18.06 -2.34 3.45
CA TYR A 23 -17.09 -1.35 3.89
C TYR A 23 -17.24 -0.03 3.14
N GLU A 24 -17.49 -0.06 1.83
CA GLU A 24 -17.72 1.13 1.01
C GLU A 24 -18.93 1.95 1.50
N GLU A 25 -20.02 1.28 1.88
CA GLU A 25 -21.21 1.95 2.47
C GLU A 25 -20.85 2.74 3.75
N TYR A 26 -19.98 2.19 4.59
CA TYR A 26 -19.48 2.84 5.81
C TYR A 26 -18.24 3.72 5.55
N GLY A 27 -17.85 3.97 4.30
CA GLY A 27 -16.65 4.73 3.95
C GLY A 27 -16.61 6.12 4.62
N HIS A 28 -17.76 6.77 4.73
CA HIS A 28 -17.91 8.06 5.42
C HIS A 28 -17.57 7.99 6.92
N VAL A 29 -17.78 6.86 7.59
CA VAL A 29 -17.42 6.66 9.01
C VAL A 29 -15.92 6.46 9.16
N PHE A 30 -15.30 5.72 8.23
CA PHE A 30 -13.86 5.40 8.30
C PHE A 30 -12.95 6.52 7.80
N SER A 31 -13.46 7.39 6.91
CA SER A 31 -12.70 8.51 6.34
C SER A 31 -12.52 9.68 7.29
N LYS A 32 -13.39 9.84 8.29
CA LYS A 32 -13.31 10.91 9.29
C LYS A 32 -12.03 10.77 10.12
N LYS A 33 -11.16 11.78 10.07
CA LYS A 33 -9.96 11.91 10.91
C LYS A 33 -10.32 12.46 12.30
N SER A 34 -11.19 11.77 13.04
CA SER A 34 -11.57 12.12 14.42
C SER A 34 -11.06 11.09 15.42
N ASN A 35 -10.60 11.56 16.57
CA ASN A 35 -10.07 10.75 17.67
C ASN A 35 -11.00 10.72 18.90
N THR A 36 -12.22 11.26 18.79
CA THR A 36 -13.17 11.28 19.90
C THR A 36 -13.61 9.86 20.31
N ALA A 37 -13.98 9.69 21.58
CA ALA A 37 -14.53 8.43 22.07
C ALA A 37 -15.80 8.02 21.31
N ALA A 38 -16.64 9.00 20.94
CA ALA A 38 -17.83 8.80 20.11
C ALA A 38 -17.47 8.25 18.72
N ALA A 39 -16.50 8.87 18.02
CA ALA A 39 -16.04 8.38 16.71
C ALA A 39 -15.42 6.98 16.78
N SER A 40 -14.76 6.64 17.89
CA SER A 40 -14.21 5.30 18.09
C SER A 40 -15.31 4.25 18.31
N LYS A 41 -16.37 4.59 19.06
CA LYS A 41 -17.57 3.75 19.20
C LYS A 41 -18.30 3.58 17.87
N GLU A 42 -18.45 4.64 17.10
CA GLU A 42 -19.09 4.63 15.77
C GLU A 42 -18.35 3.70 14.80
N ARG A 43 -17.01 3.80 14.72
CA ARG A 43 -16.19 2.88 13.89
C ARG A 43 -16.32 1.43 14.33
N LYS A 44 -16.36 1.16 15.64
CA LYS A 44 -16.56 -0.20 16.16
C LYS A 44 -17.94 -0.73 15.77
N ALA A 45 -18.99 0.06 15.94
CA ALA A 45 -20.35 -0.29 15.56
C ALA A 45 -20.47 -0.56 14.05
N ALA A 46 -19.81 0.24 13.21
CA ALA A 46 -19.75 -0.02 11.77
C ALA A 46 -19.10 -1.38 11.45
N TRP A 47 -17.96 -1.68 12.08
CA TRP A 47 -17.30 -2.99 11.93
C TRP A 47 -18.15 -4.15 12.44
N GLU A 48 -18.92 -3.98 13.51
CA GLU A 48 -19.86 -4.99 14.02
C GLU A 48 -21.03 -5.21 13.05
N LYS A 49 -21.57 -4.17 12.43
CA LYS A 49 -22.61 -4.30 11.38
C LYS A 49 -22.09 -5.02 10.14
N ILE A 50 -20.87 -4.71 9.71
CA ILE A 50 -20.18 -5.44 8.64
C ILE A 50 -20.06 -6.92 9.00
N ALA A 51 -19.65 -7.22 10.23
CA ALA A 51 -19.56 -8.61 10.70
C ALA A 51 -20.89 -9.33 10.71
N ALA A 52 -21.97 -8.67 11.11
CA ALA A 52 -23.31 -9.24 11.05
C ALA A 52 -23.71 -9.63 9.62
N ARG A 53 -23.50 -8.74 8.63
CA ARG A 53 -23.79 -9.04 7.22
C ARG A 53 -22.95 -10.18 6.66
N VAL A 54 -21.64 -10.16 6.89
CA VAL A 54 -20.75 -11.23 6.41
C VAL A 54 -21.13 -12.57 7.03
N ASN A 55 -21.44 -12.59 8.33
CA ASN A 55 -21.86 -13.82 9.01
C ASN A 55 -23.24 -14.32 8.55
N ALA A 56 -24.14 -13.43 8.11
CA ALA A 56 -25.43 -13.82 7.54
C ALA A 56 -25.27 -14.52 6.18
N CYS A 57 -24.25 -14.14 5.41
CA CYS A 57 -23.91 -14.77 4.13
C CYS A 57 -22.99 -15.99 4.27
N ASN A 58 -22.51 -16.30 5.47
CA ASN A 58 -21.55 -17.36 5.68
C ASN A 58 -22.22 -18.74 5.84
N SER A 59 -22.12 -19.57 4.81
CA SER A 59 -22.62 -20.95 4.82
C SER A 59 -21.74 -21.93 5.61
N SER A 60 -20.53 -21.55 6.03
CA SER A 60 -19.58 -22.44 6.72
C SER A 60 -19.86 -22.61 8.22
N GLY A 61 -20.79 -21.84 8.79
CA GLY A 61 -21.15 -21.88 10.22
C GLY A 61 -20.11 -21.26 11.17
N GLU A 62 -18.89 -20.93 10.73
CA GLU A 62 -17.87 -20.25 11.54
C GLU A 62 -18.14 -18.74 11.62
N LYS A 63 -18.60 -18.24 12.77
CA LYS A 63 -18.82 -16.79 12.95
C LYS A 63 -17.50 -16.03 12.97
N ARG A 64 -17.40 -15.01 12.10
CA ARG A 64 -16.29 -14.07 12.04
C ARG A 64 -16.54 -12.90 13.00
N THR A 65 -15.52 -12.56 13.76
CA THR A 65 -15.51 -11.35 14.58
C THR A 65 -15.13 -10.14 13.75
N TRP A 66 -15.59 -8.96 14.17
CA TRP A 66 -15.26 -7.69 13.53
C TRP A 66 -13.74 -7.43 13.48
N ILE A 67 -12.97 -7.96 14.43
CA ILE A 67 -11.50 -7.89 14.46
C ILE A 67 -10.88 -8.71 13.33
N GLN A 68 -11.38 -9.93 13.10
CA GLN A 68 -10.90 -10.78 11.99
C GLN A 68 -11.20 -10.13 10.63
N LEU A 69 -12.38 -9.54 10.47
CA LEU A 69 -12.78 -8.82 9.26
C LEU A 69 -11.91 -7.58 9.01
N LYS A 70 -11.66 -6.77 10.04
CA LYS A 70 -10.75 -5.62 9.95
C LYS A 70 -9.36 -6.04 9.50
N MET A 71 -8.83 -7.13 10.04
CA MET A 71 -7.54 -7.68 9.62
C MET A 71 -7.55 -8.21 8.20
N LYS A 72 -8.61 -8.93 7.80
CA LYS A 72 -8.77 -9.43 6.44
C LYS A 72 -8.84 -8.28 5.43
N TYR A 73 -9.63 -7.25 5.70
CA TYR A 73 -9.72 -6.04 4.88
C TYR A 73 -8.34 -5.38 4.72
N LYS A 74 -7.63 -5.14 5.82
CA LYS A 74 -6.28 -4.57 5.78
C LYS A 74 -5.34 -5.39 4.87
N ASN A 75 -5.36 -6.71 5.01
CA ASN A 75 -4.51 -7.59 4.21
C ASN A 75 -4.91 -7.58 2.72
N LEU A 76 -6.20 -7.45 2.40
CA LEU A 76 -6.69 -7.33 1.01
C LEU A 76 -6.18 -6.03 0.37
N ILE A 77 -6.31 -4.90 1.05
CA ILE A 77 -5.82 -3.60 0.55
C ILE A 77 -4.30 -3.62 0.39
N GLN A 78 -3.57 -4.16 1.37
CA GLN A 78 -2.11 -4.29 1.26
C GLN A 78 -1.68 -5.18 0.09
N LYS A 79 -2.37 -6.31 -0.12
CA LYS A 79 -2.10 -7.20 -1.25
C LYS A 79 -2.38 -6.50 -2.59
N ALA A 80 -3.50 -5.79 -2.70
CA ALA A 80 -3.86 -5.03 -3.89
C ALA A 80 -2.85 -3.93 -4.19
N ASN A 81 -2.44 -3.16 -3.19
CA ASN A 81 -1.43 -2.11 -3.34
C ASN A 81 -0.07 -2.67 -3.77
N ARG A 82 0.34 -3.81 -3.20
CA ARG A 82 1.59 -4.47 -3.60
C ARG A 82 1.53 -4.94 -5.06
N LYS A 83 0.43 -5.57 -5.47
CA LYS A 83 0.23 -6.00 -6.86
C LYS A 83 0.32 -4.83 -7.84
N ARG A 84 -0.29 -3.67 -7.52
CA ARG A 84 -0.16 -2.47 -8.36
C ARG A 84 1.27 -1.96 -8.45
N ALA A 85 2.02 -1.97 -7.35
CA ALA A 85 3.41 -1.54 -7.36
C ALA A 85 4.30 -2.48 -8.20
N GLU A 86 4.05 -3.79 -8.13
CA GLU A 86 4.72 -4.80 -8.97
C GLU A 86 4.39 -4.58 -10.46
N GLU A 87 3.12 -4.31 -10.80
CA GLU A 87 2.69 -3.99 -12.18
C GLU A 87 3.29 -2.67 -12.69
N GLU A 88 3.41 -1.64 -11.84
CA GLU A 88 4.06 -0.37 -12.19
C GLU A 88 5.56 -0.56 -12.46
N GLU A 89 6.24 -1.40 -11.66
CA GLU A 89 7.66 -1.74 -11.85
C GLU A 89 7.88 -2.55 -13.14
N GLU A 90 7.02 -3.54 -13.40
CA GLU A 90 7.04 -4.33 -14.63
C GLU A 90 6.80 -3.43 -15.86
N ALA A 91 5.81 -2.55 -15.81
CA ALA A 91 5.54 -1.60 -16.89
C ALA A 91 6.73 -0.66 -17.16
N LEU A 92 7.41 -0.19 -16.11
CA LEU A 92 8.61 0.64 -16.24
C LEU A 92 9.78 -0.13 -16.87
N PHE A 93 9.97 -1.40 -16.45
CA PHE A 93 10.99 -2.28 -17.02
C PHE A 93 10.72 -2.57 -18.50
N THR A 94 9.48 -2.86 -18.87
CA THR A 94 9.07 -3.05 -20.26
C THR A 94 9.27 -1.78 -21.09
N ALA A 95 8.94 -0.60 -20.55
CA ALA A 95 9.17 0.68 -21.24
C ALA A 95 10.65 0.94 -21.51
N MET A 96 11.53 0.72 -20.52
CA MET A 96 12.99 0.85 -20.70
C MET A 96 13.55 -0.13 -21.74
N LYS A 97 13.02 -1.38 -21.77
CA LYS A 97 13.43 -2.37 -22.77
C LYS A 97 13.02 -1.95 -24.19
N ASN A 98 11.79 -1.48 -24.36
CA ASN A 98 11.28 -1.00 -25.64
C ASN A 98 12.03 0.26 -26.13
N ASP A 99 12.44 1.15 -25.22
CA ASP A 99 13.26 2.32 -25.56
C ASP A 99 14.69 1.94 -25.97
N ALA A 100 15.29 0.94 -25.31
CA ALA A 100 16.60 0.42 -25.68
C ALA A 100 16.58 -0.30 -27.04
N GLU A 101 15.54 -1.07 -27.35
CA GLU A 101 15.36 -1.72 -28.64
C GLU A 101 15.16 -0.71 -29.79
N ARG A 102 14.36 0.35 -29.57
CA ARG A 102 14.22 1.47 -30.54
C ARG A 102 15.51 2.26 -30.76
N ASN A 103 16.35 2.38 -29.73
CA ASN A 103 17.65 3.06 -29.84
C ASN A 103 18.68 2.20 -30.58
N ALA A 104 18.71 0.89 -30.30
CA ALA A 104 19.64 -0.06 -30.94
C ALA A 104 19.42 -0.18 -32.46
N GLU A 105 18.17 -0.11 -32.93
CA GLU A 105 17.85 -0.10 -34.38
C GLU A 105 18.31 1.20 -35.09
N SER A 106 18.53 2.29 -34.34
CA SER A 106 19.07 3.55 -34.89
C SER A 106 20.61 3.63 -34.83
N MET A 107 21.28 2.70 -34.15
CA MET A 107 22.73 2.70 -33.89
C MET A 107 23.45 1.46 -34.45
N ALA A 108 22.90 0.82 -35.48
CA ALA A 108 23.59 -0.21 -36.29
C ALA A 108 24.69 0.38 -37.20
N GLY A 109 25.45 1.35 -36.68
CA GLY A 109 26.64 1.94 -37.28
C GLY A 109 27.65 2.25 -36.18
N GLN A 110 28.71 1.43 -36.13
CA GLN A 110 29.94 1.51 -35.33
C GLN A 110 29.97 0.81 -33.95
N HIS A 111 30.57 -0.39 -34.00
CA HIS A 111 31.23 -1.07 -32.88
C HIS A 111 32.42 -0.25 -32.33
N GLN A 112 32.61 -0.20 -31.01
CA GLN A 112 33.59 -1.06 -30.29
C GLN A 112 33.53 -0.83 -28.76
N ASP A 113 33.46 -1.95 -28.06
CA ASP A 113 34.02 -2.33 -26.76
C ASP A 113 34.30 -1.24 -25.70
N ARG A 114 33.58 -1.35 -24.56
CA ARG A 114 34.17 -1.06 -23.25
C ARG A 114 33.41 -1.75 -22.12
N ASP A 115 34.06 -2.76 -21.56
CA ASP A 115 33.75 -3.38 -20.27
C ASP A 115 33.72 -2.35 -19.14
N ALA A 116 32.72 -2.49 -18.25
CA ALA A 116 32.83 -2.42 -16.78
C ALA A 116 31.55 -1.87 -16.13
N SER A 117 30.88 -2.69 -15.32
CA SER A 117 30.83 -2.48 -13.87
C SER A 117 29.73 -3.33 -13.23
N THR A 118 30.19 -4.49 -12.78
CA THR A 118 29.71 -5.29 -11.65
C THR A 118 29.12 -4.42 -10.52
N SER A 119 27.80 -4.39 -10.37
CA SER A 119 27.16 -3.88 -9.13
C SER A 119 25.83 -4.54 -8.79
N THR A 120 25.27 -5.34 -9.69
CA THR A 120 23.98 -6.04 -9.46
C THR A 120 24.13 -7.43 -8.85
N THR A 121 25.31 -8.06 -8.89
CA THR A 121 25.54 -9.46 -8.48
C THR A 121 25.93 -9.68 -7.01
N GLN A 122 26.02 -8.63 -6.18
CA GLN A 122 26.52 -8.68 -4.79
C GLN A 122 25.43 -8.64 -3.71
N LEU A 123 24.15 -8.81 -4.07
CA LEU A 123 23.04 -8.86 -3.08
C LEU A 123 22.60 -10.29 -2.75
N ASP A 124 22.79 -11.24 -3.66
CA ASP A 124 22.23 -12.60 -3.51
C ASP A 124 23.04 -13.52 -2.58
N THR A 125 24.21 -13.07 -2.10
CA THR A 125 25.15 -13.85 -1.28
C THR A 125 25.15 -13.44 0.20
N LEU A 126 24.31 -12.49 0.60
CA LEU A 126 24.31 -11.99 1.98
C LEU A 126 23.35 -12.79 2.88
N PRO A 127 23.74 -13.09 4.13
CA PRO A 127 22.85 -13.72 5.10
C PRO A 127 21.55 -12.91 5.23
N VAL A 128 20.40 -13.61 5.33
CA VAL A 128 19.03 -13.02 5.37
C VAL A 128 18.90 -11.83 6.33
N LYS A 129 19.63 -11.84 7.46
CA LYS A 129 19.65 -10.76 8.44
C LYS A 129 20.21 -9.45 7.88
N GLU A 130 21.25 -9.51 7.05
CA GLU A 130 21.87 -8.32 6.45
C GLU A 130 21.01 -7.78 5.30
N LEU A 131 20.35 -8.66 4.54
CA LEU A 131 19.35 -8.27 3.56
C LEU A 131 18.18 -7.51 4.18
N TYR A 132 17.65 -8.00 5.30
CA TYR A 132 16.58 -7.32 6.04
C TYR A 132 17.02 -5.95 6.56
N LYS A 133 18.25 -5.84 7.07
CA LYS A 133 18.83 -4.57 7.52
C LYS A 133 18.99 -3.58 6.38
N GLN A 134 19.48 -4.02 5.22
CA GLN A 134 19.58 -3.18 4.02
C GLN A 134 18.21 -2.73 3.50
N HIS A 135 17.24 -3.63 3.45
CA HIS A 135 15.86 -3.30 3.06
C HIS A 135 15.26 -2.25 4.02
N LEU A 136 15.45 -2.42 5.33
CA LEU A 136 14.96 -1.46 6.32
C LEU A 136 15.61 -0.08 6.13
N LYS A 137 16.91 -0.03 5.86
CA LYS A 137 17.63 1.21 5.56
C LYS A 137 17.05 1.92 4.33
N LYS A 138 16.87 1.20 3.21
CA LYS A 138 16.26 1.73 1.98
C LYS A 138 14.83 2.24 2.23
N SER A 139 14.06 1.52 3.06
CA SER A 139 12.71 1.91 3.44
C SER A 139 12.69 3.22 4.25
N ILE A 140 13.59 3.35 5.23
CA ILE A 140 13.75 4.59 6.01
C ILE A 140 14.16 5.75 5.09
N GLU A 141 15.11 5.55 4.19
CA GLU A 141 15.55 6.59 3.25
C GLU A 141 14.40 7.05 2.34
N LYS A 142 13.62 6.11 1.81
CA LYS A 142 12.42 6.43 1.01
C LYS A 142 11.43 7.27 1.81
N THR A 143 11.11 6.87 3.05
CA THR A 143 10.18 7.63 3.89
C THR A 143 10.69 9.03 4.24
N VAL A 144 11.99 9.19 4.50
CA VAL A 144 12.62 10.50 4.73
C VAL A 144 12.50 11.40 3.50
N MET A 145 12.70 10.86 2.30
CA MET A 145 12.55 11.63 1.05
C MET A 145 11.10 12.07 0.83
N GLU A 146 10.13 11.20 1.13
CA GLU A 146 8.71 11.51 0.99
C GLU A 146 8.27 12.60 1.99
N ILE A 147 8.74 12.54 3.24
CA ILE A 147 8.53 13.61 4.23
C ILE A 147 9.08 14.94 3.72
N LYS A 148 10.30 14.97 3.17
CA LYS A 148 10.91 16.19 2.62
C LYS A 148 10.11 16.77 1.45
N TYR A 149 9.57 15.91 0.58
CA TYR A 149 8.74 16.35 -0.54
C TYR A 149 7.44 17.00 -0.03
N LEU A 150 6.77 16.36 0.92
CA LEU A 150 5.55 16.89 1.51
C LEU A 150 5.78 18.23 2.22
N ASP A 151 6.90 18.37 2.95
CA ASP A 151 7.28 19.63 3.60
C ASP A 151 7.46 20.79 2.60
N ARG A 152 8.10 20.51 1.45
CA ARG A 152 8.23 21.50 0.36
C ARG A 152 6.87 21.87 -0.23
N LYS A 153 6.00 20.89 -0.42
CA LYS A 153 4.65 21.11 -0.95
C LYS A 153 3.80 21.95 0.02
N LEU A 154 3.91 21.67 1.32
CA LEU A 154 3.22 22.42 2.37
C LEU A 154 3.68 23.88 2.39
N LYS A 155 4.99 24.13 2.40
CA LYS A 155 5.55 25.50 2.32
C LYS A 155 5.05 26.30 1.12
N LYS A 156 4.89 25.65 -0.03
CA LYS A 156 4.33 26.31 -1.23
C LYS A 156 2.87 26.71 -1.01
N VAL A 157 2.08 25.87 -0.35
CA VAL A 157 0.68 26.18 -0.01
C VAL A 157 0.61 27.31 1.02
N ASP A 158 1.45 27.29 2.05
CA ASP A 158 1.49 28.34 3.07
C ASP A 158 1.79 29.71 2.46
N LEU A 159 2.76 29.78 1.53
CA LEU A 159 3.05 31.00 0.77
C LEU A 159 1.88 31.46 -0.09
N ALA A 160 1.17 30.53 -0.74
CA ALA A 160 -0.01 30.87 -1.54
C ALA A 160 -1.14 31.43 -0.66
N ILE A 161 -1.36 30.87 0.52
CA ILE A 161 -2.31 31.38 1.51
C ILE A 161 -1.94 32.81 1.90
N LEU A 162 -0.66 33.07 2.25
CA LEU A 162 -0.19 34.40 2.62
C LEU A 162 -0.40 35.45 1.51
N LEU A 163 -0.18 35.07 0.26
CA LEU A 163 -0.42 35.95 -0.89
C LEU A 163 -1.91 36.27 -1.06
N LEU A 164 -2.77 35.26 -0.97
CA LEU A 164 -4.23 35.45 -1.05
C LEU A 164 -4.75 36.31 0.10
N GLU A 165 -4.27 36.07 1.32
CA GLU A 165 -4.64 36.89 2.49
C GLU A 165 -4.22 38.35 2.32
N ARG A 166 -3.07 38.61 1.68
CA ARG A 166 -2.64 39.98 1.39
C ARG A 166 -3.57 40.64 0.36
N GLN A 167 -3.96 39.92 -0.69
CA GLN A 167 -4.90 40.42 -1.70
C GLN A 167 -6.29 40.71 -1.14
N LEU A 168 -6.74 39.97 -0.12
CA LEU A 168 -8.03 40.20 0.53
C LEU A 168 -8.01 41.36 1.55
N ARG A 169 -6.82 41.84 1.93
CA ARG A 169 -6.65 42.97 2.86
C ARG A 169 -6.52 44.33 2.15
N GLU A 170 -6.31 44.34 0.84
CA GLU A 170 -6.30 45.52 -0.04
C GLU A 170 -7.67 45.67 -0.74
#